data_AF-A0A9E5LPW1-F1
#
_entry.id   AF-A0A9E5LPW1-F1
#
_cell.length_a   1.000
_cell.length_b   1.000
_cell.length_c   1.000
_cell.angle_alpha   90.00
_cell.angle_beta   90.00
_cell.angle_gamma   90.00
#
_symmetry.space_group_name_H-M   'P 1'
#
loop_
_entity.id
_entity.type
_entity.pdbx_description
1 polymer ?
#
loop_
_entity_poly.entity_id
_entity_poly.type
_entity_poly.pdbx_seq_one_letter_code
_entity_poly.pdbx_strand_id
1 'polypeptide(L)'
;MKHSTFIWFFSPTALAMILFIAFPIVSVLVQSVHAPHKAVLVEVETCTPLVGCTIETSIDQEATRELREEKPIGRFIGLEIFSDRGHLAISEVKESWSSSTNFNEFFKKLGNLPFYRAMAFTLTFTFIVTPLVVIVGFLVALN
;
A
#
# COMPACT_ATOMS: atom_id res chain seq x y z
N MET A 1 42.19 0.59 -15.65
CA MET A 1 41.68 0.41 -17.02
C MET A 1 41.27 1.77 -17.59
N LYS A 2 41.40 2.00 -18.90
CA LYS A 2 40.91 3.23 -19.53
C LYS A 2 39.39 3.32 -19.31
N HIS A 3 38.87 4.46 -18.85
CA HIS A 3 37.44 4.63 -18.51
C HIS A 3 36.49 4.26 -19.66
N SER A 4 36.90 4.52 -20.91
CA SER A 4 36.11 4.18 -22.09
C SER A 4 35.85 2.67 -22.25
N THR A 5 36.86 1.82 -22.00
CA THR A 5 36.72 0.36 -22.11
C THR A 5 35.87 -0.23 -21.00
N PHE A 6 35.97 0.33 -19.78
CA PHE A 6 35.15 -0.07 -18.65
C PHE A 6 33.66 0.26 -18.86
N ILE A 7 33.36 1.48 -19.34
CA ILE A 7 31.97 1.89 -19.62
C ILE A 7 31.37 1.03 -20.73
N TRP A 8 32.12 0.76 -21.79
CA TRP A 8 31.63 -0.09 -22.87
C TRP A 8 31.34 -1.53 -22.40
N PHE A 9 32.15 -2.06 -21.49
CA PHE A 9 31.93 -3.39 -20.91
C PHE A 9 30.72 -3.46 -19.95
N PHE A 10 30.52 -2.43 -19.11
CA PHE A 10 29.43 -2.40 -18.13
C PHE A 10 28.10 -1.91 -18.71
N SER A 11 28.13 -1.11 -19.77
CA SER A 11 26.95 -0.47 -20.37
C SER A 11 25.82 -1.44 -20.72
N PRO A 12 26.07 -2.65 -21.28
CA PRO A 12 25.00 -3.60 -21.58
C PRO A 12 24.22 -4.03 -20.33
N THR A 13 24.91 -4.34 -19.23
CA THR A 13 24.27 -4.75 -17.98
C THR A 13 23.54 -3.59 -17.31
N ALA A 14 24.13 -2.39 -17.32
CA ALA A 14 23.51 -1.20 -16.75
C ALA A 14 22.23 -0.82 -17.49
N LEU A 15 22.27 -0.87 -18.83
CA LEU A 15 21.11 -0.61 -19.68
C LEU A 15 19.99 -1.62 -19.40
N ALA A 16 20.32 -2.91 -19.27
CA ALA A 16 19.34 -3.93 -18.93
C ALA A 16 18.70 -3.68 -17.56
N MET A 17 19.48 -3.34 -16.53
CA MET A 17 18.94 -3.01 -15.21
C MET A 17 18.01 -1.77 -15.26
N ILE A 18 18.36 -0.73 -16.03
CA ILE A 18 17.51 0.45 -16.19
C ILE A 18 16.18 0.07 -16.86
N LEU A 19 16.23 -0.69 -17.96
CA LEU A 19 15.04 -1.06 -18.73
C LEU A 19 14.12 -2.00 -17.95
N PHE A 20 14.65 -2.97 -17.21
CA PHE A 20 13.84 -4.01 -16.57
C PHE A 20 13.58 -3.79 -15.08
N ILE A 21 14.29 -2.87 -14.42
CA ILE A 21 14.10 -2.57 -12.98
C ILE A 21 13.63 -1.14 -12.81
N ALA A 22 14.37 -0.16 -13.34
CA ALA A 22 14.04 1.25 -13.12
C ALA A 22 12.71 1.64 -13.79
N PHE A 23 12.45 1.17 -15.00
CA PHE A 23 11.21 1.50 -15.71
C PHE A 23 9.95 0.97 -15.02
N PRO A 24 9.87 -0.30 -14.56
CA PRO A 24 8.75 -0.75 -13.73
C PRO A 24 8.57 0.05 -12.43
N ILE A 25 9.66 0.45 -11.76
CA ILE A 25 9.58 1.27 -10.53
C ILE A 25 8.94 2.63 -10.86
N VAL A 26 9.36 3.30 -11.94
CA VAL A 26 8.75 4.56 -12.37
C VAL A 26 7.26 4.37 -12.65
N SER A 27 6.87 3.26 -13.28
CA SER A 27 5.45 2.94 -13.51
C SER A 27 4.65 2.87 -12.20
N VAL A 28 5.17 2.17 -11.18
CA VAL A 28 4.53 2.07 -9.87
C VAL A 28 4.46 3.44 -9.18
N LEU A 29 5.50 4.28 -9.30
CA LEU A 29 5.49 5.63 -8.74
C LEU A 29 4.39 6.50 -9.36
N VAL A 30 4.22 6.46 -10.67
CA VAL A 30 3.14 7.20 -11.35
C VAL A 30 1.78 6.66 -10.90
N GLN A 31 1.62 5.35 -10.76
CA GLN A 31 0.37 4.75 -10.29
C GLN A 31 0.10 5.06 -8.81
N SER A 32 1.13 5.23 -7.98
CA SER A 32 0.98 5.46 -6.53
C SER A 32 0.27 6.77 -6.17
N VAL A 33 0.30 7.78 -7.06
CA VAL A 33 -0.39 9.06 -6.88
C VAL A 33 -1.82 9.08 -7.45
N HIS A 34 -2.25 7.95 -8.03
CA HIS A 34 -3.61 7.75 -8.53
C HIS A 34 -4.37 6.83 -7.57
N ALA A 35 -5.62 7.16 -7.30
CA ALA A 35 -6.53 6.31 -6.53
C ALA A 35 -7.56 5.62 -7.44
N PRO A 36 -8.06 4.45 -7.03
CA PRO A 36 -9.18 3.83 -7.72
C PRO A 36 -10.43 4.72 -7.69
N HIS A 37 -11.26 4.62 -8.73
CA HIS A 37 -12.56 5.29 -8.75
C HIS A 37 -13.43 4.77 -7.61
N LYS A 38 -14.14 5.67 -6.94
CA LYS A 38 -15.13 5.30 -5.91
C LYS A 38 -16.25 4.51 -6.59
N ALA A 39 -16.66 3.40 -5.97
CA ALA A 39 -17.80 2.64 -6.45
C ALA A 39 -19.06 3.54 -6.42
N VAL A 40 -19.83 3.53 -7.52
CA VAL A 40 -21.09 4.26 -7.58
C VAL A 40 -22.09 3.47 -6.73
N LEU A 41 -22.50 4.07 -5.61
CA LEU A 41 -23.47 3.49 -4.70
C LEU A 41 -24.86 3.92 -5.19
N VAL A 42 -25.69 2.94 -5.52
CA VAL A 42 -27.10 3.15 -5.89
C VAL A 42 -27.94 2.51 -4.79
N GLU A 43 -28.95 3.22 -4.30
CA GLU A 43 -29.90 2.68 -3.34
C GLU A 43 -30.83 1.71 -4.10
N VAL A 44 -30.76 0.42 -3.77
CA VAL A 44 -31.59 -0.62 -4.39
C VAL A 44 -32.45 -1.24 -3.29
N GLU A 45 -33.76 -1.26 -3.49
CA GLU A 45 -34.68 -1.86 -2.54
C GLU A 45 -34.59 -3.39 -2.61
N THR A 46 -34.06 -4.03 -1.57
CA THR A 46 -34.08 -5.49 -1.42
C THR A 46 -35.39 -5.90 -0.75
N CYS A 47 -36.32 -6.41 -1.56
CA CYS A 47 -37.60 -6.91 -1.08
C CYS A 47 -37.50 -8.38 -0.67
N THR A 48 -37.68 -8.66 0.62
CA THR A 48 -37.66 -10.04 1.15
C THR A 48 -39.10 -10.58 1.28
N PRO A 49 -39.42 -11.81 0.83
CA PRO A 49 -40.82 -12.30 0.70
C PRO A 49 -41.68 -12.35 1.98
N LEU A 50 -41.09 -12.17 3.17
CA LEU A 50 -41.78 -12.28 4.47
C LEU A 50 -41.76 -10.99 5.32
N VAL A 51 -40.97 -9.97 4.98
CA VAL A 51 -40.69 -8.82 5.89
C VAL A 51 -40.84 -7.43 5.23
N GLY A 52 -41.05 -7.35 3.92
CA GLY A 52 -41.18 -6.08 3.18
C GLY A 52 -39.86 -5.62 2.54
N CYS A 53 -39.91 -4.48 1.85
CA CYS A 53 -38.77 -3.91 1.13
C CYS A 53 -37.92 -3.02 2.06
N THR A 54 -36.63 -3.33 2.15
CA THR A 54 -35.64 -2.53 2.86
C THR A 54 -34.72 -1.85 1.86
N ILE A 55 -34.42 -0.56 2.09
CA ILE A 55 -33.49 0.19 1.26
C ILE A 55 -32.07 -0.23 1.66
N GLU A 56 -31.35 -0.89 0.75
CA GLU A 56 -29.94 -1.22 0.94
C GLU A 56 -29.09 -0.51 -0.13
N THR A 57 -27.97 0.07 0.28
CA THR A 57 -27.03 0.71 -0.63
C THR A 57 -26.24 -0.38 -1.36
N SER A 58 -26.63 -0.67 -2.61
CA SER A 58 -25.95 -1.66 -3.45
C SER A 58 -24.97 -0.96 -4.38
N ILE A 59 -23.87 -1.66 -4.71
CA ILE A 59 -22.89 -1.13 -5.64
C ILE A 59 -23.39 -1.39 -7.05
N ASP A 60 -23.61 -0.34 -7.83
CA ASP A 60 -23.91 -0.47 -9.26
C ASP A 60 -22.62 -0.86 -10.00
N GLN A 61 -22.56 -2.13 -10.37
CA GLN A 61 -21.41 -2.72 -11.04
C GLN A 61 -21.30 -2.27 -12.51
N GLU A 62 -22.40 -1.89 -13.17
CA GLU A 62 -22.39 -1.45 -14.56
C GLU A 62 -21.86 -0.01 -14.65
N ALA A 63 -22.42 0.91 -13.87
CA ALA A 63 -21.95 2.30 -13.82
C ALA A 63 -20.50 2.41 -13.33
N THR A 64 -20.08 1.54 -12.41
CA THR A 64 -18.68 1.50 -11.93
C THR A 64 -17.73 0.90 -12.98
N ARG A 65 -18.21 0.00 -13.86
CA ARG A 65 -17.40 -0.55 -14.97
C ARG A 65 -17.20 0.48 -16.08
N GLU A 66 -18.24 1.18 -16.49
CA GLU A 66 -18.15 2.23 -17.52
C GLU A 66 -17.13 3.31 -17.12
N LEU A 67 -17.16 3.77 -15.86
CA LEU A 67 -16.18 4.74 -15.34
C LEU A 67 -14.74 4.22 -15.31
N ARG A 68 -14.54 2.91 -15.12
CA ARG A 68 -13.21 2.28 -15.16
C ARG A 68 -12.70 2.10 -16.59
N GLU A 69 -13.59 1.82 -17.54
CA GLU A 69 -13.25 1.70 -18.95
C GLU A 69 -12.87 3.07 -19.55
N GLU A 70 -13.58 4.14 -19.18
CA GLU A 70 -13.24 5.49 -19.64
C GLU A 70 -11.91 6.02 -19.07
N LYS A 71 -11.57 5.67 -17.84
CA LYS A 71 -10.36 6.18 -17.14
C LYS A 71 -9.62 5.06 -16.41
N PRO A 72 -8.80 4.27 -17.13
CA PRO A 72 -8.16 3.06 -16.58
C PRO A 72 -7.07 3.35 -15.53
N ILE A 73 -6.42 4.52 -15.60
CA ILE A 73 -5.37 4.93 -14.67
C ILE A 73 -5.88 5.39 -13.30
N GLY A 74 -7.20 5.54 -13.13
CA GLY A 74 -7.80 6.04 -11.89
C GLY A 74 -7.82 7.57 -11.78
N ARG A 75 -8.16 8.07 -10.59
CA ARG A 75 -8.24 9.50 -10.28
C ARG A 75 -6.90 9.99 -9.76
N PHE A 76 -6.34 11.03 -10.38
CA PHE A 76 -5.14 11.69 -9.86
C PHE A 76 -5.47 12.43 -8.54
N ILE A 77 -4.76 12.07 -7.47
CA ILE A 77 -4.87 12.70 -6.14
C ILE A 77 -3.57 13.43 -5.77
N GLY A 78 -2.43 13.00 -6.32
CA GLY A 78 -1.14 13.55 -5.96
C GLY A 78 -0.67 13.03 -4.59
N LEU A 79 -0.04 13.89 -3.79
CA LEU A 79 0.56 13.50 -2.50
C LEU A 79 -0.46 13.34 -1.37
N GLU A 80 -1.68 13.86 -1.52
CA GLU A 80 -2.71 13.76 -0.49
C GLU A 80 -3.11 12.31 -0.19
N ILE A 81 -2.93 11.40 -1.15
CA ILE A 81 -3.21 9.97 -0.99
C ILE A 81 -2.39 9.33 0.15
N PHE A 82 -1.16 9.81 0.36
CA PHE A 82 -0.28 9.28 1.41
C PHE A 82 -0.65 9.80 2.79
N SER A 83 -1.23 11.01 2.87
CA SER A 83 -1.66 11.62 4.13
C SER A 83 -2.98 11.07 4.64
N ASP A 84 -3.74 10.36 3.79
CA ASP A 84 -5.05 9.81 4.10
C ASP A 84 -5.01 8.78 5.25
N ARG A 85 -6.16 8.58 5.88
CA ARG A 85 -6.36 7.72 7.06
C ARG A 85 -5.94 6.26 6.84
N GLY A 86 -6.03 5.78 5.60
CA GLY A 86 -5.62 4.44 5.21
C GLY A 86 -4.11 4.25 5.08
N HIS A 87 -3.35 5.33 4.96
CA HIS A 87 -1.90 5.33 4.75
C HIS A 87 -1.18 5.90 5.98
N LEU A 88 -0.63 7.12 5.91
CA LEU A 88 0.14 7.71 7.00
C LEU A 88 -0.74 8.34 8.09
N ALA A 89 -1.98 8.70 7.78
CA ALA A 89 -2.96 9.27 8.71
C ALA A 89 -2.34 10.40 9.56
N ILE A 90 -1.69 11.35 8.91
CA ILE A 90 -0.82 12.34 9.56
C ILE A 90 -1.60 13.18 10.58
N SER A 91 -2.86 13.50 10.26
CA SER A 91 -3.80 14.20 11.14
C SER A 91 -4.06 13.42 12.44
N GLU A 92 -4.43 12.15 12.32
CA GLU A 92 -4.77 11.28 13.43
C GLU A 92 -3.55 10.97 14.29
N VAL A 93 -2.37 10.84 13.68
CA VAL A 93 -1.10 10.67 14.41
C VAL A 93 -0.78 11.93 15.20
N LYS A 94 -0.94 13.11 14.61
CA LYS A 94 -0.73 14.39 15.29
C LYS A 94 -1.70 14.57 16.46
N GLU A 95 -2.97 14.24 16.26
CA GLU A 95 -3.99 14.28 17.30
C GLU A 95 -3.71 13.25 18.41
N SER A 96 -3.31 12.04 18.03
CA SER A 96 -2.91 10.99 18.97
C SER A 96 -1.68 11.43 19.77
N TRP A 97 -0.72 12.14 19.15
CA TRP A 97 0.46 12.68 19.83
C TRP A 97 0.07 13.77 20.83
N SER A 98 -0.76 14.74 20.45
CA SER A 98 -1.16 15.83 21.35
C SER A 98 -2.08 15.38 22.48
N SER A 99 -2.88 14.33 22.27
CA SER A 99 -3.84 13.82 23.25
C SER A 99 -3.27 12.74 24.17
N SER A 100 -2.11 12.17 23.85
CA SER A 100 -1.52 11.09 24.65
C SER A 100 -0.71 11.63 25.80
N THR A 101 -0.99 11.13 26.99
CA THR A 101 -0.24 11.49 28.21
C THR A 101 1.05 10.68 28.35
N ASN A 102 1.08 9.48 27.76
CA ASN A 102 2.19 8.52 27.89
C ASN A 102 2.48 7.81 26.56
N PHE A 103 3.73 7.33 26.41
CA PHE A 103 4.14 6.57 25.22
C PHE A 103 3.31 5.30 24.98
N ASN A 104 2.94 4.58 26.04
CA ASN A 104 2.12 3.37 25.91
C ASN A 104 0.70 3.69 25.37
N GLU A 105 0.13 4.82 25.79
CA GLU A 105 -1.17 5.28 25.29
C GLU A 105 -1.08 5.67 23.81
N PHE A 106 0.01 6.37 23.44
CA PHE A 106 0.30 6.71 22.06
C PHE A 106 0.43 5.48 21.16
N PHE A 107 1.20 4.46 21.58
CA PHE A 107 1.35 3.21 20.81
C PHE A 107 0.04 2.43 20.70
N LYS A 108 -0.81 2.43 21.72
CA LYS A 108 -2.16 1.82 21.64
C LYS A 108 -3.05 2.54 20.63
N LYS A 109 -3.07 3.88 20.66
CA LYS A 109 -3.81 4.70 19.68
C LYS A 109 -3.27 4.47 18.27
N LEU A 110 -1.94 4.45 18.10
CA LEU A 110 -1.29 4.20 16.82
C LEU A 110 -1.62 2.80 16.28
N GLY A 111 -1.67 1.78 17.14
CA GLY A 111 -2.06 0.41 16.78
C GLY A 111 -3.52 0.24 16.34
N ASN A 112 -4.39 1.22 16.57
CA ASN A 112 -5.76 1.21 16.04
C ASN A 112 -5.80 1.60 14.56
N LEU A 113 -4.74 2.21 14.02
CA LEU A 113 -4.64 2.56 12.61
C LEU A 113 -4.13 1.36 11.80
N PRO A 114 -4.76 1.05 10.65
CA PRO A 114 -4.50 -0.18 9.91
C PRO A 114 -3.05 -0.27 9.40
N PHE A 115 -2.48 0.84 8.93
CA PHE A 115 -1.12 0.92 8.41
C PHE A 115 -0.07 0.63 9.50
N TYR A 116 -0.14 1.35 10.63
CA TYR A 116 0.82 1.19 11.72
C TYR A 116 0.73 -0.18 12.39
N ARG A 117 -0.47 -0.75 12.48
CA ARG A 117 -0.67 -2.12 12.93
C ARG A 117 0.02 -3.13 12.01
N ALA A 118 -0.16 -2.98 10.69
CA ALA A 118 0.51 -3.85 9.71
C ALA A 118 2.04 -3.68 9.77
N MET A 119 2.53 -2.44 9.88
CA MET A 119 3.96 -2.16 10.02
C MET A 119 4.55 -2.82 11.28
N ALA A 120 3.89 -2.71 12.42
CA ALA A 120 4.32 -3.35 13.66
C ALA A 120 4.43 -4.87 13.51
N PHE A 121 3.47 -5.51 12.83
CA PHE A 121 3.55 -6.93 12.49
C PHE A 121 4.76 -7.25 11.59
N THR A 122 4.99 -6.46 10.53
CA THR A 122 6.12 -6.70 9.62
C THR A 122 7.47 -6.54 10.31
N LEU A 123 7.62 -5.52 11.17
CA LEU A 123 8.86 -5.28 11.91
C LEU A 123 9.10 -6.39 12.94
N THR A 124 8.09 -6.75 13.73
CA THR A 124 8.21 -7.85 14.71
C THR A 124 8.54 -9.18 14.04
N PHE A 125 7.87 -9.51 12.94
CA PHE A 125 8.20 -10.67 12.13
C PHE A 125 9.65 -10.63 11.63
N THR A 126 10.08 -9.50 11.07
CA THR A 126 11.46 -9.35 10.55
C THR A 126 12.50 -9.50 11.66
N PHE A 127 12.30 -8.86 12.81
CA PHE A 127 13.26 -8.91 13.92
C PHE A 127 13.30 -10.25 14.65
N ILE A 128 12.24 -11.06 14.56
CA ILE A 128 12.20 -12.38 15.20
C ILE A 128 12.67 -13.46 14.20
N VAL A 129 12.09 -13.49 13.00
CA VAL A 129 12.33 -14.56 12.03
C VAL A 129 13.70 -14.47 11.40
N THR A 130 14.17 -13.27 11.02
CA THR A 130 15.48 -13.11 10.36
C THR A 130 16.63 -13.68 11.19
N PRO A 131 16.82 -13.32 12.49
CA PRO A 131 17.92 -13.88 13.27
C PRO A 131 17.77 -15.39 13.48
N LEU A 132 16.55 -15.90 13.65
CA LEU A 132 16.34 -17.35 13.77
C LEU A 132 16.75 -18.10 12.51
N VAL A 133 16.36 -17.59 11.33
CA VAL A 133 16.75 -18.17 10.03
C VAL A 133 18.26 -18.11 9.84
N VAL A 134 18.92 -17.01 10.21
CA VAL A 134 20.38 -16.89 10.14
C VAL A 134 21.07 -17.89 11.06
N ILE A 135 20.61 -18.04 12.31
CA ILE A 135 21.19 -18.99 13.27
C ILE A 135 21.03 -20.43 12.78
N VAL A 136 19.83 -20.81 12.34
CA VAL A 136 19.57 -22.16 11.84
C VAL A 136 20.36 -22.43 10.56
N GLY A 137 20.39 -21.48 9.62
CA GLY A 137 21.17 -21.59 8.39
C GLY A 137 22.67 -21.74 8.67
N PHE A 138 23.20 -21.02 9.66
CA PHE A 138 24.58 -21.14 10.09
C PHE A 138 24.89 -22.51 10.72
N LEU A 139 24.01 -23.03 11.59
CA LEU A 139 24.17 -24.36 12.18
C LEU A 139 24.16 -25.47 11.12
N VAL A 140 23.32 -25.36 10.10
CA VAL A 140 23.29 -26.30 8.96
C VAL A 140 24.57 -26.19 8.13
N ALA A 141 25.09 -24.98 7.90
CA ALA A 141 26.31 -24.79 7.10
C ALA A 141 27.58 -25.32 7.79
N LEU A 142 27.57 -25.44 9.12
CA LEU A 142 28.70 -25.96 9.90
C LEU A 142 28.70 -27.49 10.09
N ASN A 143 27.58 -28.15 9.80
CA ASN A 143 27.40 -29.59 9.95
C ASN A 143 27.59 -30.32 8.63
#